data_AF-A0A4R9C614-F1
#
_entry.id   AF-A0A4R9C614-F1
#
_cell.length_a   1.000
_cell.length_b   1.000
_cell.length_c   1.000
_cell.angle_alpha   90.00
_cell.angle_beta   90.00
_cell.angle_gamma   90.00
#
_symmetry.space_group_name_H-M   'P 1'
#
loop_
_entity.id
_entity.type
_entity.pdbx_description
1 polymer ?
#
loop_
_entity_poly.entity_id
_entity_poly.type
_entity_poly.pdbx_seq_one_letter_code
_entity_poly.pdbx_strand_id
1 'polypeptide(L)'
;MIKELKNENIKDNIILKMIELNEIENLLKFKIYKNNIEFNIDGKISLEQKFKGQVNDKYFLEIFYKILDALSKLEKYMITSNNIYLNRKEIYLDQDNNVFFMVDLVGKSESDIKDIYQYFMVNVNFDIKNNLNELFRINTYLNSEYYTVNGFKNILEEILKEEILKIDEGISHNESEKEKEDKIDKKLIKKNRIFEGISSYIKKFDKKI
;
A
#
# COMPACT_ATOMS: atom_id res chain seq x y z
N MET A 1 -5.62 23.33 4.32
CA MET A 1 -4.87 23.03 5.56
C MET A 1 -3.38 22.95 5.22
N ILE A 2 -2.52 23.56 6.04
CA ILE A 2 -1.08 23.71 5.80
C ILE A 2 -0.33 23.00 6.94
N LYS A 3 0.74 22.26 6.61
CA LYS A 3 1.64 21.62 7.59
C LYS A 3 3.04 22.22 7.46
N GLU A 4 3.63 22.68 8.57
CA GLU A 4 4.95 23.34 8.63
C GLU A 4 6.06 22.40 9.15
N LEU A 5 7.27 22.49 8.56
CA LEU A 5 8.48 21.76 9.00
C LEU A 5 9.73 22.66 8.94
N LYS A 6 10.41 22.91 10.07
CA LYS A 6 11.64 23.74 10.16
C LYS A 6 12.85 23.04 9.53
N ASN A 7 13.64 23.73 8.70
CA ASN A 7 14.90 23.24 8.15
C ASN A 7 15.89 24.33 7.73
N GLU A 8 17.13 24.18 8.19
CA GLU A 8 18.32 24.93 7.81
C GLU A 8 19.03 24.11 6.69
N ASN A 9 19.45 24.73 5.57
CA ASN A 9 20.05 24.12 4.35
C ASN A 9 19.13 23.59 3.21
N ILE A 10 17.94 24.15 3.00
CA ILE A 10 17.07 23.74 1.88
C ILE A 10 17.59 24.20 0.49
N LYS A 11 18.29 25.34 0.41
CA LYS A 11 18.52 26.07 -0.85
C LYS A 11 19.40 25.36 -1.91
N ASP A 12 20.30 24.48 -1.50
CA ASP A 12 21.21 23.78 -2.44
C ASP A 12 20.83 22.31 -2.68
N ASN A 13 19.60 21.92 -2.31
CA ASN A 13 19.15 20.54 -2.44
C ASN A 13 18.88 20.17 -3.92
N ILE A 14 19.52 19.10 -4.40
CA ILE A 14 19.35 18.58 -5.77
C ILE A 14 17.90 18.14 -6.04
N ILE A 15 17.24 17.51 -5.07
CA ILE A 15 15.83 17.11 -5.16
C ILE A 15 14.93 18.33 -5.34
N LEU A 16 15.22 19.43 -4.63
CA LEU A 16 14.47 20.67 -4.81
C LEU A 16 14.61 21.19 -6.24
N LYS A 17 15.82 21.20 -6.80
CA LYS A 17 16.06 21.58 -8.20
C LYS A 17 15.32 20.66 -9.17
N MET A 18 15.28 19.35 -8.92
CA MET A 18 14.52 18.41 -9.74
C MET A 18 13.02 18.74 -9.73
N ILE A 19 12.46 19.06 -8.57
CA ILE A 19 11.04 19.41 -8.42
C ILE A 19 10.72 20.77 -9.07
N GLU A 20 11.63 21.75 -9.00
CA GLU A 20 11.40 23.06 -9.61
C GLU A 20 11.50 23.02 -11.14
N LEU A 21 12.37 22.16 -11.68
CA LEU A 21 12.60 22.02 -13.12
C LEU A 21 11.61 21.09 -13.81
N ASN A 22 10.92 20.23 -13.06
CA ASN A 22 10.01 19.23 -13.60
C ASN A 22 8.63 19.34 -12.94
N GLU A 23 7.56 19.23 -13.70
CA GLU A 23 6.23 19.01 -13.13
C GLU A 23 6.12 17.57 -12.65
N ILE A 24 6.58 17.31 -11.41
CA ILE A 24 6.61 15.97 -10.84
C ILE A 24 5.23 15.60 -10.31
N GLU A 25 4.59 14.63 -10.98
CA GLU A 25 3.36 13.99 -10.51
C GLU A 25 3.59 13.26 -9.18
N ASN A 26 2.51 13.00 -8.44
CA ASN A 26 2.54 12.26 -7.17
C ASN A 26 3.31 12.92 -6.02
N LEU A 27 3.73 14.18 -6.13
CA LEU A 27 4.14 15.01 -5.00
C LEU A 27 3.05 15.99 -4.60
N LEU A 28 2.91 16.22 -3.30
CA LEU A 28 2.12 17.34 -2.82
C LEU A 28 2.76 18.65 -3.25
N LYS A 29 1.94 19.59 -3.72
CA LYS A 29 2.38 20.97 -3.94
C LYS A 29 2.80 21.57 -2.60
N PHE A 30 3.95 22.23 -2.57
CA PHE A 30 4.45 22.89 -1.38
C PHE A 30 4.98 24.29 -1.68
N LYS A 31 5.16 25.08 -0.63
CA LYS A 31 5.86 26.37 -0.65
C LYS A 31 6.93 26.36 0.43
N ILE A 32 8.05 27.02 0.15
CA ILE A 32 9.10 27.23 1.14
C ILE A 32 8.98 28.68 1.63
N TYR A 33 8.77 28.87 2.93
CA TYR A 33 8.73 30.18 3.56
C TYR A 33 9.76 30.23 4.70
N LYS A 34 10.78 31.08 4.54
CA LYS A 34 11.96 31.12 5.41
C LYS A 34 12.63 29.74 5.48
N ASN A 35 12.49 29.05 6.61
CA ASN A 35 13.01 27.72 6.86
C ASN A 35 11.89 26.68 6.97
N ASN A 36 10.65 27.02 6.65
CA ASN A 36 9.51 26.11 6.74
C ASN A 36 9.07 25.61 5.36
N ILE A 37 8.73 24.33 5.25
CA ILE A 37 8.02 23.77 4.09
C ILE A 37 6.55 23.64 4.44
N GLU A 38 5.69 24.22 3.61
CA GLU A 38 4.23 24.25 3.74
C GLU A 38 3.58 23.41 2.64
N PHE A 39 2.89 22.33 2.99
CA PHE A 39 2.24 21.42 2.02
C PHE A 39 0.75 21.71 1.85
N ASN A 40 0.27 21.68 0.60
CA ASN A 40 -1.15 21.77 0.27
C ASN A 40 -1.82 20.38 0.26
N ILE A 41 -2.56 20.10 1.32
CA ILE A 41 -3.33 18.85 1.48
C ILE A 41 -4.84 19.04 1.21
N ASP A 42 -5.25 20.16 0.63
CA ASP A 42 -6.67 20.41 0.36
C ASP A 42 -7.25 19.36 -0.60
N GLY A 43 -8.47 18.91 -0.26
CA GLY A 43 -9.18 17.85 -0.98
C GLY A 43 -8.57 16.46 -0.84
N LYS A 44 -7.62 16.25 0.09
CA LYS A 44 -6.93 14.97 0.29
C LYS A 44 -7.12 14.44 1.69
N ILE A 45 -7.08 13.12 1.81
CA ILE A 45 -7.11 12.40 3.10
C ILE A 45 -5.85 11.55 3.23
N SER A 46 -5.40 11.31 4.46
CA SER A 46 -4.23 10.45 4.67
C SER A 46 -4.56 8.99 4.40
N LEU A 47 -3.54 8.18 4.10
CA LEU A 47 -3.69 6.73 3.95
C LEU A 47 -4.27 6.07 5.21
N GLU A 48 -3.87 6.54 6.40
CA GLU A 48 -4.47 6.10 7.67
C GLU A 48 -5.96 6.40 7.75
N GLN A 49 -6.40 7.58 7.28
CA GLN A 49 -7.82 7.91 7.22
C GLN A 49 -8.56 7.08 6.16
N LYS A 50 -7.89 6.80 5.03
CA LYS A 50 -8.45 6.05 3.90
C LYS A 50 -8.87 4.63 4.28
N PHE A 51 -8.08 3.98 5.13
CA PHE A 51 -8.34 2.62 5.60
C PHE A 51 -8.98 2.57 6.99
N LYS A 52 -9.67 3.63 7.41
CA LYS A 52 -10.50 3.57 8.63
C LYS A 52 -11.74 2.70 8.39
N GLY A 53 -11.87 1.62 9.15
CA GLY A 53 -13.04 0.74 9.13
C GLY A 53 -12.80 -0.57 8.39
N GLN A 54 -13.88 -1.20 7.93
CA GLN A 54 -13.79 -2.41 7.11
C GLN A 54 -13.38 -2.02 5.69
N VAL A 55 -12.34 -2.69 5.17
CA VAL A 55 -11.78 -2.40 3.85
C VAL A 55 -11.85 -3.68 3.02
N ASN A 56 -12.31 -3.55 1.79
CA ASN A 56 -12.30 -4.64 0.83
C ASN A 56 -10.85 -4.97 0.42
N ASP A 57 -10.50 -6.26 0.41
CA ASP A 57 -9.15 -6.76 0.10
C ASP A 57 -8.65 -6.28 -1.27
N LYS A 58 -9.46 -6.38 -2.33
CA LYS A 58 -9.11 -5.88 -3.67
C LYS A 58 -8.84 -4.37 -3.65
N TYR A 59 -9.73 -3.62 -3.00
CA TYR A 59 -9.55 -2.17 -2.89
C TYR A 59 -8.24 -1.81 -2.18
N PHE A 60 -7.88 -2.56 -1.14
CA PHE A 60 -6.62 -2.39 -0.44
C PHE A 60 -5.41 -2.66 -1.34
N LEU A 61 -5.42 -3.76 -2.10
CA LEU A 61 -4.36 -4.10 -3.05
C LEU A 61 -4.24 -3.06 -4.18
N GLU A 62 -5.35 -2.56 -4.71
CA GLU A 62 -5.38 -1.51 -5.73
C GLU A 62 -4.73 -0.21 -5.22
N ILE A 63 -5.06 0.22 -4.00
CA ILE A 63 -4.45 1.40 -3.40
C ILE A 63 -2.94 1.20 -3.21
N PHE A 64 -2.51 0.03 -2.72
CA PHE A 64 -1.08 -0.25 -2.57
C PHE A 64 -0.35 -0.31 -3.91
N TYR A 65 -0.96 -0.89 -4.95
CA TYR A 65 -0.43 -0.84 -6.30
C TYR A 65 -0.24 0.61 -6.78
N LYS A 66 -1.21 1.49 -6.56
CA LYS A 66 -1.09 2.92 -6.89
C LYS A 66 0.02 3.63 -6.11
N ILE A 67 0.24 3.27 -4.85
CA ILE A 67 1.35 3.80 -4.04
C ILE A 67 2.69 3.38 -4.64
N LEU A 68 2.85 2.09 -4.97
CA LEU A 68 4.08 1.57 -5.57
C LEU A 68 4.33 2.16 -6.96
N ASP A 69 3.28 2.30 -7.80
CA ASP A 69 3.39 2.96 -9.10
C ASP A 69 3.85 4.42 -8.98
N ALA A 70 3.30 5.14 -8.02
CA ALA A 70 3.71 6.51 -7.73
C ALA A 70 5.19 6.58 -7.28
N LEU A 71 5.65 5.65 -6.43
CA LEU A 71 7.07 5.55 -6.06
C LEU A 71 7.97 5.30 -7.29
N SER A 72 7.61 4.34 -8.15
CA SER A 72 8.37 4.05 -9.39
C SER A 72 8.43 5.26 -10.33
N LYS A 73 7.40 6.11 -10.35
CA LYS A 73 7.40 7.36 -11.14
C LYS A 73 8.35 8.40 -10.56
N LEU A 74 8.41 8.53 -9.23
CA LEU A 74 9.32 9.44 -8.55
C LEU A 74 10.79 9.07 -8.76
N GLU A 75 11.11 7.77 -8.80
CA GLU A 75 12.48 7.28 -9.04
C GLU A 75 13.07 7.79 -10.38
N LYS A 76 12.22 8.04 -11.39
CA LYS A 76 12.65 8.61 -12.70
C LYS A 76 13.26 10.01 -12.56
N TYR A 77 12.93 10.71 -11.47
CA TYR A 77 13.45 12.04 -11.14
C TYR A 77 14.50 12.00 -10.03
N MET A 78 15.08 10.83 -9.75
CA MET A 78 16.04 10.59 -8.67
C MET A 78 15.46 10.86 -7.26
N ILE A 79 14.13 10.88 -7.14
CA ILE A 79 13.44 11.01 -5.86
C ILE A 79 13.18 9.61 -5.34
N THR A 80 13.94 9.23 -4.31
CA THR A 80 13.85 7.91 -3.67
C THR A 80 13.03 7.98 -2.39
N SER A 81 12.78 6.82 -1.76
CA SER A 81 12.08 6.72 -0.46
C SER A 81 12.69 7.60 0.64
N ASN A 82 14.02 7.83 0.59
CA ASN A 82 14.72 8.70 1.56
C ASN A 82 14.42 10.19 1.36
N ASN A 83 13.85 10.56 0.21
CA ASN A 83 13.53 11.94 -0.15
C ASN A 83 12.05 12.27 0.02
N ILE A 84 11.27 11.39 0.65
CA ILE A 84 9.85 11.57 0.91
C ILE A 84 9.49 11.08 2.31
N TYR A 85 8.42 11.63 2.88
CA TYR A 85 7.85 11.13 4.12
C TYR A 85 7.02 9.89 3.84
N LEU A 86 7.61 8.71 4.04
CA LEU A 86 6.93 7.44 3.82
C LEU A 86 6.23 6.99 5.11
N ASN A 87 5.12 7.63 5.44
CA ASN A 87 4.35 7.37 6.66
C ASN A 87 2.85 7.33 6.35
N ARG A 88 2.11 6.41 6.95
CA ARG A 88 0.64 6.29 6.80
C ARG A 88 -0.14 7.59 7.06
N LYS A 89 0.39 8.50 7.88
CA LYS A 89 -0.22 9.81 8.18
C LYS A 89 0.19 10.91 7.17
N GLU A 90 1.16 10.63 6.32
CA GLU A 90 1.83 11.61 5.45
C GLU A 90 1.82 11.21 3.97
N ILE A 91 1.29 10.02 3.67
CA ILE A 91 0.85 9.61 2.33
C ILE A 91 -0.61 10.04 2.18
N TYR A 92 -0.91 10.77 1.11
CA TYR A 92 -2.22 11.35 0.87
C TYR A 92 -2.86 10.81 -0.40
N LEU A 93 -4.19 10.76 -0.40
CA LEU A 93 -5.01 10.37 -1.54
C LEU A 93 -6.08 11.43 -1.78
N ASP A 94 -6.34 11.72 -3.05
CA ASP A 94 -7.50 12.53 -3.45
C ASP A 94 -8.77 11.67 -3.63
N GLN A 95 -9.80 12.29 -4.19
CA GLN A 95 -11.12 11.71 -4.42
C GLN A 95 -11.08 10.54 -5.42
N ASP A 96 -10.16 10.62 -6.39
CA ASP A 96 -9.95 9.63 -7.45
C ASP A 96 -8.89 8.56 -7.06
N ASN A 97 -8.42 8.61 -5.81
CA ASN A 97 -7.36 7.78 -5.26
C ASN A 97 -6.00 7.97 -5.95
N ASN A 98 -5.71 9.15 -6.48
CA ASN A 98 -4.34 9.49 -6.88
C ASN A 98 -3.50 9.67 -5.62
N VAL A 99 -2.30 9.09 -5.61
CA VAL A 99 -1.41 9.08 -4.46
C VAL A 99 -0.46 10.28 -4.51
N PHE A 100 -0.27 10.94 -3.37
CA PHE A 100 0.64 12.07 -3.22
C PHE A 100 1.54 11.90 -1.99
N PHE A 101 2.83 12.16 -2.16
CA PHE A 101 3.83 12.14 -1.09
C PHE A 101 4.26 13.55 -0.70
N MET A 102 4.59 13.73 0.58
CA MET A 102 5.34 14.89 1.04
C MET A 102 6.83 14.68 0.75
N VAL A 103 7.51 15.65 0.17
CA VAL A 103 8.97 15.61 -0.01
C VAL A 103 9.69 15.82 1.32
N ASP A 104 10.73 15.04 1.57
CA ASP A 104 11.72 15.25 2.63
C ASP A 104 13.03 15.76 2.02
N LEU A 105 13.25 17.07 2.10
CA LEU A 105 14.45 17.73 1.60
C LEU A 105 15.66 17.59 2.56
N VAL A 106 15.53 16.90 3.69
CA VAL A 106 16.63 16.73 4.65
C VAL A 106 17.04 15.27 4.83
N GLY A 107 16.34 14.35 4.19
CA GLY A 107 16.76 12.96 4.08
C GLY A 107 16.73 12.22 5.41
N LYS A 108 15.71 12.48 6.25
CA LYS A 108 15.55 11.90 7.59
C LYS A 108 14.52 10.77 7.63
N SER A 109 13.77 10.54 6.56
CA SER A 109 12.83 9.43 6.48
C SER A 109 13.55 8.11 6.20
N GLU A 110 13.56 7.21 7.18
CA GLU A 110 14.13 5.84 7.06
C GLU A 110 13.04 4.75 6.96
N SER A 111 11.80 5.09 6.63
CA SER A 111 10.71 4.11 6.55
C SER A 111 10.61 3.42 5.19
N ASP A 112 10.22 2.14 5.21
CA ASP A 112 9.96 1.32 4.02
C ASP A 112 8.44 1.18 3.78
N ILE A 113 8.03 1.12 2.51
CA ILE A 113 6.64 0.88 2.14
C ILE A 113 6.17 -0.50 2.62
N LYS A 114 7.09 -1.45 2.75
CA LYS A 114 6.86 -2.76 3.37
C LYS A 114 6.27 -2.63 4.77
N ASP A 115 6.81 -1.74 5.60
CA ASP A 115 6.37 -1.59 6.99
C ASP A 115 4.94 -1.04 7.07
N ILE A 116 4.61 -0.12 6.15
CA ILE A 116 3.25 0.42 6.03
C ILE A 116 2.27 -0.66 5.58
N TYR A 117 2.67 -1.49 4.60
CA TYR A 117 1.84 -2.61 4.15
C TYR A 117 1.56 -3.61 5.27
N GLN A 118 2.62 -4.04 5.98
CA GLN A 118 2.51 -4.97 7.10
C GLN A 118 1.66 -4.39 8.23
N TYR A 119 1.80 -3.09 8.53
CA TYR A 119 0.97 -2.41 9.51
C TYR A 119 -0.52 -2.55 9.16
N PHE A 120 -0.93 -2.23 7.93
CA PHE A 120 -2.35 -2.34 7.57
C PHE A 120 -2.81 -3.79 7.52
N MET A 121 -1.98 -4.72 7.03
CA MET A 121 -2.29 -6.16 7.04
C MET A 121 -2.67 -6.70 8.42
N VAL A 122 -2.04 -6.19 9.48
CA VAL A 122 -2.32 -6.61 10.87
C VAL A 122 -3.50 -5.84 11.48
N ASN A 123 -3.69 -4.58 11.11
CA ASN A 123 -4.59 -3.65 11.83
C ASN A 123 -5.91 -3.36 11.11
N VAL A 124 -6.06 -3.72 9.84
CA VAL A 124 -7.29 -3.54 9.07
C VAL A 124 -8.09 -4.84 9.10
N ASN A 125 -9.41 -4.71 9.26
CA ASN A 125 -10.32 -5.84 9.27
C ASN A 125 -10.62 -6.28 7.83
N PHE A 126 -9.76 -7.15 7.29
CA PHE A 126 -9.91 -7.77 5.97
C PHE A 126 -10.89 -8.95 6.02
N ASP A 127 -11.55 -9.23 4.90
CA ASP A 127 -12.38 -10.43 4.77
C ASP A 127 -11.53 -11.59 4.22
N ILE A 128 -10.56 -12.00 5.04
CA ILE A 128 -9.40 -12.87 4.70
C ILE A 128 -9.79 -14.25 4.13
N LYS A 129 -11.06 -14.66 4.22
CA LYS A 129 -11.50 -16.03 3.88
C LYS A 129 -11.29 -16.40 2.41
N ASN A 130 -11.20 -15.44 1.49
CA ASN A 130 -11.11 -15.72 0.06
C ASN A 130 -9.68 -15.65 -0.51
N ASN A 131 -8.72 -14.97 0.14
CA ASN A 131 -7.47 -14.54 -0.51
C ASN A 131 -6.17 -15.09 0.15
N LEU A 132 -6.25 -16.22 0.89
CA LEU A 132 -5.12 -16.78 1.66
C LEU A 132 -3.85 -17.03 0.82
N ASN A 133 -4.00 -17.52 -0.42
CA ASN A 133 -2.86 -17.80 -1.29
C ASN A 133 -2.15 -16.52 -1.74
N GLU A 134 -2.91 -15.48 -2.06
CA GLU A 134 -2.38 -14.17 -2.47
C GLU A 134 -1.63 -13.52 -1.31
N LEU A 135 -2.22 -13.55 -0.10
CA LEU A 135 -1.56 -13.08 1.12
C LEU A 135 -0.25 -13.82 1.39
N PHE A 136 -0.22 -15.15 1.19
CA PHE A 136 0.98 -15.93 1.37
C PHE A 136 2.06 -15.56 0.35
N ARG A 137 1.67 -15.37 -0.92
CA ARG A 137 2.57 -14.97 -2.02
C ARG A 137 3.21 -13.60 -1.74
N ILE A 138 2.39 -12.63 -1.32
CA ILE A 138 2.87 -11.28 -0.98
C ILE A 138 3.80 -11.32 0.23
N ASN A 139 3.39 -11.97 1.33
CA ASN A 139 4.22 -12.04 2.54
C ASN A 139 5.54 -12.78 2.31
N THR A 140 5.53 -13.82 1.48
CA THR A 140 6.76 -14.54 1.10
C THR A 140 7.73 -13.62 0.37
N TYR A 141 7.24 -12.84 -0.58
CA TYR A 141 8.09 -11.89 -1.31
C TYR A 141 8.61 -10.75 -0.44
N LEU A 142 7.74 -10.12 0.36
CA LEU A 142 8.13 -9.03 1.25
C LEU A 142 9.23 -9.43 2.23
N ASN A 143 9.27 -10.70 2.63
CA ASN A 143 10.28 -11.23 3.56
C ASN A 143 11.48 -11.88 2.84
N SER A 144 11.56 -11.79 1.52
CA SER A 144 12.71 -12.31 0.75
C SER A 144 13.87 -11.31 0.73
N GLU A 145 15.08 -11.83 0.53
CA GLU A 145 16.30 -11.00 0.34
C GLU A 145 16.29 -10.21 -0.97
N TYR A 146 15.38 -10.54 -1.90
CA TYR A 146 15.23 -9.91 -3.22
C TYR A 146 14.11 -8.86 -3.25
N TYR A 147 13.63 -8.43 -2.08
CA TYR A 147 12.60 -7.41 -1.98
C TYR A 147 13.05 -6.09 -2.62
N THR A 148 12.20 -5.57 -3.51
CA THR A 148 12.32 -4.23 -4.11
C THR A 148 10.91 -3.65 -4.28
N VAL A 149 10.80 -2.32 -4.32
CA VAL A 149 9.53 -1.62 -4.58
C VAL A 149 8.91 -2.08 -5.91
N ASN A 150 9.71 -2.17 -6.97
CA ASN A 150 9.23 -2.63 -8.28
C ASN A 150 8.82 -4.10 -8.29
N GLY A 151 9.57 -4.99 -7.64
CA GLY A 151 9.15 -6.39 -7.57
C GLY A 151 7.88 -6.58 -6.75
N PHE A 152 7.69 -5.76 -5.70
CA PHE A 152 6.43 -5.75 -4.95
C PHE A 152 5.27 -5.28 -5.84
N LYS A 153 5.49 -4.20 -6.62
CA LYS A 153 4.51 -3.70 -7.58
C LYS A 153 4.08 -4.79 -8.57
N ASN A 154 5.05 -5.53 -9.13
CA ASN A 154 4.78 -6.59 -10.10
C ASN A 154 3.91 -7.70 -9.50
N ILE A 155 4.16 -8.12 -8.26
CA ILE A 155 3.35 -9.14 -7.59
C ILE A 155 1.91 -8.66 -7.39
N LEU A 156 1.72 -7.40 -6.98
CA LEU A 156 0.36 -6.84 -6.87
C LEU A 156 -0.33 -6.76 -8.23
N GLU A 157 0.41 -6.38 -9.27
CA GLU A 157 -0.11 -6.32 -10.64
C GLU A 157 -0.58 -7.70 -11.14
N GLU A 158 0.20 -8.75 -10.89
CA GLU A 158 -0.17 -10.12 -11.23
C GLU A 158 -1.45 -10.56 -10.51
N ILE A 159 -1.53 -10.34 -9.19
CA ILE A 159 -2.70 -10.72 -8.39
C ILE A 159 -3.95 -10.00 -8.89
N LEU A 160 -3.86 -8.68 -9.14
CA LEU A 160 -4.98 -7.89 -9.65
C LEU A 160 -5.40 -8.33 -11.06
N LYS A 161 -4.47 -8.73 -11.93
CA LYS A 161 -4.78 -9.30 -13.26
C LYS A 161 -5.46 -10.66 -13.16
N GLU A 162 -4.99 -11.54 -12.29
CA GLU A 162 -5.60 -12.84 -12.03
C GLU A 162 -7.06 -12.70 -11.55
N GLU A 163 -7.35 -11.72 -10.69
CA GLU A 163 -8.72 -11.44 -10.26
C GLU A 163 -9.64 -10.99 -11.42
N ILE A 164 -9.14 -10.16 -12.34
CA ILE A 164 -9.92 -9.72 -13.51
C ILE A 164 -10.25 -10.93 -14.40
N LEU A 165 -9.28 -11.80 -14.66
CA LEU A 165 -9.48 -13.01 -15.47
C LEU A 165 -10.48 -13.98 -14.83
N LYS A 166 -10.45 -14.16 -13.50
CA LYS A 166 -11.44 -14.97 -12.78
C LYS A 166 -12.87 -14.43 -12.91
N ILE A 167 -13.03 -13.11 -12.97
CA ILE A 167 -14.34 -12.46 -13.18
C ILE A 167 -14.84 -12.73 -14.60
N ASP A 168 -13.97 -12.57 -15.60
CA ASP A 168 -14.33 -12.78 -17.00
C ASP A 168 -14.69 -14.25 -17.29
N GLU A 169 -13.93 -15.20 -16.73
CA GLU A 169 -14.22 -16.64 -16.82
C GLU A 169 -15.53 -17.00 -16.07
N GLY A 170 -15.77 -16.43 -14.89
CA GLY A 170 -17.02 -16.62 -14.14
C GLY A 170 -18.27 -16.06 -14.84
N ILE A 171 -18.15 -14.94 -15.56
CA ILE A 171 -19.24 -14.39 -16.38
C ILE A 171 -19.58 -15.32 -17.55
N SER A 172 -18.57 -15.95 -18.16
CA SER A 172 -18.77 -16.92 -19.25
C SER A 172 -19.40 -18.25 -18.81
N HIS A 173 -19.20 -18.68 -17.55
CA HIS A 173 -19.80 -19.91 -17.03
C HIS A 173 -21.20 -19.71 -16.43
N ASN A 174 -21.54 -18.51 -15.99
CA ASN A 174 -22.84 -18.22 -15.35
C ASN A 174 -24.06 -18.23 -16.29
N GLU A 175 -23.89 -18.29 -17.62
CA GLU A 175 -25.01 -18.51 -18.55
C GLU A 175 -25.45 -19.99 -18.64
N SER A 176 -24.69 -20.94 -18.07
CA SER A 176 -24.96 -22.38 -18.22
C SER A 176 -25.19 -23.18 -16.91
N GLU A 177 -25.04 -22.57 -15.73
CA GLU A 177 -25.11 -23.29 -14.45
C GLU A 177 -26.27 -22.86 -13.52
N LYS A 178 -27.47 -22.60 -14.07
CA LYS A 178 -28.69 -22.40 -13.27
C LYS A 178 -29.32 -23.68 -12.70
N GLU A 179 -28.70 -24.86 -12.80
CA GLU A 179 -29.38 -26.14 -12.49
C GLU A 179 -28.72 -27.07 -11.44
N LYS A 180 -27.69 -26.68 -10.68
CA LYS A 180 -27.06 -27.63 -9.72
C LYS A 180 -26.68 -27.04 -8.36
N GLU A 181 -27.61 -26.35 -7.71
CA GLU A 181 -27.57 -26.16 -6.25
C GLU A 181 -28.34 -27.29 -5.57
N ASP A 182 -27.64 -28.36 -5.19
CA ASP A 182 -27.98 -29.18 -4.02
C ASP A 182 -26.86 -30.22 -3.80
N LYS A 183 -26.14 -30.10 -2.66
CA LYS A 183 -25.21 -31.05 -2.00
C LYS A 183 -23.80 -30.52 -1.69
N ILE A 184 -23.65 -29.50 -0.84
CA ILE A 184 -22.36 -29.23 -0.17
C ILE A 184 -22.57 -28.90 1.32
N ASP A 185 -23.26 -29.78 2.06
CA ASP A 185 -23.58 -29.53 3.48
C ASP A 185 -22.91 -30.48 4.49
N LYS A 186 -21.81 -31.17 4.11
CA LYS A 186 -21.13 -32.12 5.03
C LYS A 186 -19.61 -32.01 5.16
N LYS A 187 -18.95 -31.00 4.56
CA LYS A 187 -17.48 -30.82 4.65
C LYS A 187 -17.01 -29.77 5.67
N LEU A 188 -17.93 -29.02 6.28
CA LEU A 188 -17.65 -27.89 7.19
C LEU A 188 -17.06 -28.26 8.56
N ILE A 189 -17.20 -29.50 9.02
CA ILE A 189 -16.89 -29.84 10.43
C ILE A 189 -15.42 -30.25 10.67
N LYS A 190 -14.64 -30.58 9.64
CA LYS A 190 -13.25 -31.06 9.82
C LYS A 190 -12.14 -29.99 9.74
N LYS A 191 -12.44 -28.76 9.26
CA LYS A 191 -11.43 -27.71 9.02
C LYS A 191 -11.09 -26.87 10.27
N ASN A 192 -11.88 -26.96 11.35
CA ASN A 192 -11.68 -26.20 12.59
C ASN A 192 -10.44 -26.60 13.41
N ARG A 193 -9.79 -27.73 13.13
CA ARG A 193 -8.57 -28.14 13.88
C ARG A 193 -7.26 -27.52 13.36
N ILE A 194 -7.24 -26.93 12.16
CA ILE A 194 -6.02 -26.37 11.57
C ILE A 194 -5.79 -24.93 12.06
N PHE A 195 -6.87 -24.19 12.36
CA PHE A 195 -6.81 -22.79 12.82
C PHE A 195 -6.19 -22.63 14.22
N GLU A 196 -6.31 -23.63 15.10
CA GLU A 196 -5.68 -23.59 16.44
C GLU A 196 -4.14 -23.72 16.36
N GLY A 197 -3.62 -24.38 15.32
CA GLY A 197 -2.18 -24.58 15.12
C GLY A 197 -1.44 -23.29 14.72
N ILE A 198 -2.05 -22.46 13.87
CA ILE A 198 -1.42 -21.22 13.36
C ILE A 198 -1.46 -20.11 14.43
N SER A 199 -2.56 -19.99 15.18
CA SER A 199 -2.67 -19.02 16.28
C SER A 199 -1.65 -19.28 17.40
N SER A 200 -1.32 -20.55 17.67
CA SER A 200 -0.31 -20.92 18.67
C SER A 200 1.14 -20.68 18.21
N TYR A 201 1.40 -20.70 16.90
CA TYR A 201 2.71 -20.39 16.33
C TYR A 201 3.04 -18.90 16.40
N ILE A 202 2.05 -18.03 16.15
CA ILE A 202 2.23 -16.57 16.16
C ILE A 202 2.44 -16.06 17.59
N LYS A 203 1.71 -16.57 18.58
CA LYS A 203 1.88 -16.20 20.00
C LYS A 203 3.24 -16.56 20.61
N LYS A 204 4.03 -17.43 19.97
CA LYS A 204 5.39 -17.76 20.44
C LYS A 204 6.44 -16.71 20.05
N PHE A 205 6.17 -15.88 19.05
CA PHE A 205 7.08 -14.82 18.63
C PHE A 205 6.98 -13.55 19.49
N ASP A 206 5.82 -13.29 20.12
CA ASP A 206 5.62 -12.14 21.03
C ASP A 206 6.25 -12.28 22.43
N LYS A 207 6.98 -13.38 22.72
CA LYS A 207 7.65 -13.59 24.03
C LYS A 207 9.17 -13.39 24.04
N LYS A 208 9.74 -12.89 22.94
CA LYS A 208 11.14 -12.47 22.89
C LYS A 208 11.26 -11.17 22.10
N ILE A 209 10.88 -10.05 22.72
CA ILE A 209 11.46 -8.69 22.62
C ILE A 209 10.86 -7.89 23.78
#